data_AF-A0A9P0ZIE6-F1
#
_entry.id   AF-A0A9P0ZIE6-F1
#
_cell.length_a   1.000
_cell.length_b   1.000
_cell.length_c   1.000
_cell.angle_alpha   90.00
_cell.angle_beta   90.00
_cell.angle_gamma   90.00
#
_symmetry.space_group_name_H-M   'P 1'
#
loop_
_entity.id
_entity.type
_entity.pdbx_description
1 polymer ?
#
loop_
_entity_poly.entity_id
_entity_poly.type
_entity_poly.pdbx_seq_one_letter_code
_entity_poly.pdbx_strand_id
1 'polypeptide(L)'
;MIVAWIFNTIDPSLRSSISYRDSARDLREDIRQRFSVGNGVKIYQLKCELTDCKQRSGESIMTYFNRLKKLWDDVNDYDALPSCSCNGCRCGITVALLKRRADNQVREFLMGLGLEPYYAAVRSNLLGRDTLPSLNLVYSRLIQEEEVRAATVVKTEATAPMTFAVRGPVSNTAGRGAGGAGRGGRSPLLCTHTSRKMVYSDTKLVSLKVLVTP
;
A
#
# COMPACT_ATOMS: atom_id res chain seq x y z
N MET A 1 23.93 -6.66 -29.27
CA MET A 1 23.63 -7.69 -28.24
C MET A 1 22.32 -7.45 -27.48
N ILE A 2 22.02 -6.25 -26.98
CA ILE A 2 20.83 -6.00 -26.13
C ILE A 2 19.50 -6.17 -26.90
N VAL A 3 19.42 -5.70 -28.14
CA VAL A 3 18.22 -5.81 -29.01
C VAL A 3 17.78 -7.28 -29.17
N ALA A 4 18.72 -8.18 -29.46
CA ALA A 4 18.44 -9.61 -29.62
C ALA A 4 17.99 -10.26 -28.30
N TRP A 5 18.52 -9.83 -27.16
CA TRP A 5 18.03 -10.28 -25.85
C TRP A 5 16.59 -9.87 -25.60
N ILE A 6 16.25 -8.60 -25.87
CA ILE A 6 14.87 -8.10 -25.74
C ILE A 6 13.92 -8.92 -26.62
N PHE A 7 14.26 -9.15 -27.89
CA PHE A 7 13.44 -9.99 -28.79
C PHE A 7 13.27 -11.43 -28.28
N ASN A 8 14.29 -12.02 -27.68
CA ASN A 8 14.23 -13.38 -27.14
C ASN A 8 13.42 -13.51 -25.85
N THR A 9 13.27 -12.42 -25.08
CA THR A 9 12.44 -12.39 -23.87
C THR A 9 10.95 -12.16 -24.13
N ILE A 10 10.58 -11.77 -25.35
CA ILE A 10 9.19 -11.52 -25.73
C ILE A 10 8.54 -12.81 -26.20
N ASP A 11 7.27 -13.00 -25.84
CA ASP A 11 6.47 -14.14 -26.26
C ASP A 11 6.47 -14.28 -27.81
N PRO A 12 6.69 -15.48 -28.36
CA PRO A 12 6.79 -15.69 -29.81
C PRO A 12 5.58 -15.17 -30.60
N SER A 13 4.39 -15.22 -30.01
CA SER A 13 3.15 -14.73 -30.65
C SER A 13 3.16 -13.22 -30.88
N LEU A 14 3.88 -12.47 -30.05
CA LEU A 14 3.99 -11.01 -30.13
C LEU A 14 5.14 -10.55 -31.02
N ARG A 15 6.14 -11.41 -31.27
CA ARG A 15 7.33 -11.06 -32.08
C ARG A 15 6.98 -10.66 -33.51
N SER A 16 5.97 -11.28 -34.11
CA SER A 16 5.49 -10.99 -35.47
C SER A 16 4.94 -9.56 -35.62
N SER A 17 4.46 -8.99 -34.52
CA SER A 17 3.87 -7.65 -34.49
C SER A 17 4.88 -6.53 -34.20
N ILE A 18 6.13 -6.87 -33.87
CA ILE A 18 7.18 -5.89 -33.48
C ILE A 18 8.20 -5.77 -34.61
N SER A 19 8.39 -4.55 -35.11
CA SER A 19 9.40 -4.28 -36.13
C SER A 19 10.80 -4.25 -35.51
N TYR A 20 11.78 -4.82 -36.20
CA TYR A 20 13.17 -4.75 -35.77
C TYR A 20 13.68 -3.30 -35.73
N ARG A 21 14.45 -2.94 -34.70
CA ARG A 21 15.08 -1.63 -34.52
C ARG A 21 16.54 -1.82 -34.09
N ASP A 22 17.43 -0.99 -34.60
CA ASP A 22 18.87 -1.07 -34.29
C ASP A 22 19.21 -0.56 -32.87
N SER A 23 18.39 0.34 -32.36
CA SER A 23 18.51 0.89 -31.01
C SER A 23 17.59 0.16 -30.03
N ALA A 24 18.17 -0.36 -28.94
CA ALA A 24 17.42 -1.00 -27.87
C ALA A 24 16.42 -0.03 -27.20
N ARG A 25 16.73 1.27 -27.20
CA ARG A 25 15.82 2.31 -26.68
C ARG A 25 14.58 2.44 -27.56
N ASP A 26 14.77 2.46 -28.87
CA ASP A 26 13.69 2.67 -29.82
C ASP A 26 12.81 1.42 -29.94
N LEU A 27 13.43 0.23 -29.90
CA LEU A 27 12.70 -1.04 -29.78
C LEU A 27 11.81 -1.05 -28.53
N ARG A 28 12.38 -0.66 -27.38
CA ARG A 28 11.63 -0.61 -26.12
C ARG A 28 10.48 0.39 -26.18
N GLU A 29 10.68 1.53 -26.83
CA GLU A 29 9.63 2.54 -26.97
C GLU A 29 8.50 2.05 -27.90
N ASP A 30 8.80 1.38 -29.00
CA ASP A 30 7.79 0.79 -29.90
C ASP A 30 6.96 -0.29 -29.17
N ILE A 31 7.63 -1.17 -28.40
CA ILE A 31 6.96 -2.14 -27.53
C ILE A 31 6.09 -1.44 -26.49
N ARG A 32 6.61 -0.40 -25.83
CA ARG A 32 5.84 0.37 -24.85
C ARG A 32 4.61 1.00 -25.51
N GLN A 33 4.74 1.67 -26.64
CA GLN A 33 3.60 2.34 -27.28
C GLN A 33 2.50 1.35 -27.70
N ARG A 34 2.88 0.17 -28.19
CA ARG A 34 1.92 -0.86 -28.62
C ARG A 34 1.30 -1.64 -27.47
N PHE A 35 2.05 -1.94 -26.41
CA PHE A 35 1.63 -2.85 -25.34
C PHE A 35 1.43 -2.21 -23.96
N SER A 36 1.71 -0.91 -23.81
CA SER A 36 1.38 -0.15 -22.57
C SER A 36 -0.11 0.15 -22.43
N VAL A 37 -0.89 -0.02 -23.51
CA VAL A 37 -2.35 0.12 -23.56
C VAL A 37 -2.98 -1.06 -22.82
N GLY A 38 -2.92 -1.02 -21.49
CA GLY A 38 -3.36 -2.12 -20.63
C GLY A 38 -2.98 -1.95 -19.16
N ASN A 39 -1.96 -1.12 -18.87
CA ASN A 39 -1.52 -0.91 -17.49
C ASN A 39 -2.59 -0.20 -16.64
N GLY A 40 -3.41 0.68 -17.23
CA GLY A 40 -4.45 1.39 -16.48
C GLY A 40 -5.49 0.46 -15.84
N VAL A 41 -5.98 -0.53 -16.59
CA VAL A 41 -6.93 -1.53 -16.08
C VAL A 41 -6.26 -2.41 -15.03
N LYS A 42 -5.02 -2.84 -15.28
CA LYS A 42 -4.27 -3.65 -14.31
C LYS A 42 -3.99 -2.90 -13.01
N ILE A 43 -3.61 -1.62 -13.08
CA ILE A 43 -3.42 -0.74 -11.92
C ILE A 43 -4.72 -0.60 -11.15
N TYR A 44 -5.85 -0.42 -11.84
CA TYR A 44 -7.16 -0.35 -11.19
C TYR A 44 -7.50 -1.67 -10.47
N GLN A 45 -7.34 -2.81 -11.13
CA GLN A 45 -7.54 -4.13 -10.53
C GLN A 45 -6.67 -4.31 -9.28
N LEU A 46 -5.37 -4.03 -9.37
CA LEU A 46 -4.45 -4.11 -8.24
C LEU A 46 -4.86 -3.16 -7.09
N LYS A 47 -5.36 -1.96 -7.41
CA LYS A 47 -5.86 -1.01 -6.41
C LYS A 47 -7.15 -1.52 -5.73
N CYS A 48 -8.04 -2.18 -6.47
CA CYS A 48 -9.21 -2.84 -5.90
C CYS A 48 -8.81 -4.00 -4.98
N GLU A 49 -7.93 -4.88 -5.46
CA GLU A 49 -7.39 -5.99 -4.66
C GLU A 49 -6.71 -5.48 -3.37
N LEU A 50 -6.01 -4.34 -3.45
CA LEU A 50 -5.39 -3.69 -2.31
C LEU A 50 -6.42 -3.19 -1.30
N THR A 51 -7.51 -2.55 -1.75
CA THR A 51 -8.58 -2.09 -0.85
C THR A 51 -9.36 -3.23 -0.20
N ASP A 52 -9.45 -4.37 -0.90
CA ASP A 52 -10.12 -5.58 -0.41
C ASP A 52 -9.19 -6.45 0.47
N CYS A 53 -7.88 -6.17 0.46
CA CYS A 53 -6.89 -6.91 1.22
C CYS A 53 -6.98 -6.58 2.73
N LYS A 54 -7.82 -7.36 3.42
CA LYS A 54 -7.97 -7.31 4.87
C LYS A 54 -7.40 -8.57 5.52
N GLN A 55 -7.10 -8.48 6.81
CA GLN A 55 -6.68 -9.63 7.60
C GLN A 55 -7.83 -10.64 7.68
N ARG A 56 -7.56 -11.90 7.35
CA ARG A 56 -8.56 -12.97 7.49
C ARG A 56 -8.62 -13.44 8.95
N SER A 57 -9.76 -13.97 9.38
CA SER A 57 -9.87 -14.50 10.75
C SER A 57 -8.90 -15.67 10.95
N GLY A 58 -8.13 -15.61 12.03
CA GLY A 58 -7.09 -16.60 12.35
C GLY A 58 -5.78 -16.47 11.54
N GLU A 59 -5.64 -15.48 10.66
CA GLU A 59 -4.40 -15.24 9.92
C GLU A 59 -3.39 -14.45 10.77
N SER A 60 -2.12 -14.88 10.78
CA SER A 60 -1.05 -14.15 11.48
C SER A 60 -0.75 -12.80 10.82
N ILE A 61 -0.29 -11.83 11.63
CA ILE A 61 0.02 -10.48 11.14
C ILE A 61 1.12 -10.52 10.07
N MET A 62 2.10 -11.41 10.23
CA MET A 62 3.17 -11.61 9.25
C MET A 62 2.64 -12.06 7.88
N THR A 63 1.72 -13.04 7.85
CA THR A 63 1.15 -13.54 6.60
C THR A 63 0.34 -12.45 5.90
N TYR A 64 -0.48 -11.74 6.65
CA TYR A 64 -1.24 -10.60 6.14
C TYR A 64 -0.32 -9.50 5.57
N PHE A 65 0.71 -9.10 6.32
CA PHE A 65 1.67 -8.07 5.90
C PHE A 65 2.39 -8.46 4.61
N ASN A 66 2.80 -9.72 4.45
CA ASN A 66 3.45 -10.20 3.24
C ASN A 66 2.54 -10.12 2.01
N ARG A 67 1.26 -10.48 2.14
CA ARG A 67 0.27 -10.35 1.04
C ARG A 67 0.09 -8.89 0.65
N LEU A 68 -0.05 -8.00 1.63
CA LEU A 68 -0.22 -6.57 1.41
C LEU A 68 1.02 -5.95 0.77
N LYS A 69 2.22 -6.32 1.24
CA LYS A 69 3.49 -5.87 0.68
C LYS A 69 3.65 -6.27 -0.79
N LYS A 70 3.28 -7.50 -1.13
CA LYS A 70 3.29 -7.97 -2.52
C LYS A 70 2.40 -7.11 -3.42
N LEU A 71 1.17 -6.79 -2.98
CA LEU A 71 0.28 -5.92 -3.74
C LEU A 71 0.84 -4.49 -3.89
N TRP A 72 1.49 -3.94 -2.86
CA TRP A 72 2.16 -2.65 -2.99
C TRP A 72 3.30 -2.69 -4.00
N ASP A 73 4.12 -3.74 -3.97
CA ASP A 73 5.22 -3.91 -4.92
C ASP A 73 4.66 -4.03 -6.34
N ASP A 74 3.61 -4.83 -6.55
CA ASP A 74 2.93 -4.95 -7.84
C ASP A 74 2.34 -3.59 -8.30
N VAL A 75 1.72 -2.80 -7.42
CA VAL A 75 1.23 -1.46 -7.79
C VAL A 75 2.38 -0.51 -8.13
N ASN A 76 3.46 -0.53 -7.34
CA ASN A 76 4.63 0.32 -7.58
C ASN A 76 5.33 -0.01 -8.90
N ASP A 77 5.23 -1.27 -9.30
CA ASP A 77 5.76 -1.83 -10.52
C ASP A 77 5.06 -1.22 -11.76
N TYR A 78 3.74 -1.10 -11.74
CA TYR A 78 2.98 -0.48 -12.85
C TYR A 78 2.79 1.04 -12.70
N ASP A 79 2.82 1.57 -11.48
CA ASP A 79 2.54 2.97 -11.13
C ASP A 79 3.81 3.64 -10.56
N ALA A 80 4.80 3.85 -11.42
CA ALA A 80 6.04 4.54 -11.07
C ALA A 80 5.77 5.96 -10.55
N LEU A 81 6.63 6.50 -9.68
CA LEU A 81 6.44 7.88 -9.25
C LEU A 81 6.81 8.84 -10.38
N PRO A 82 6.02 9.90 -10.62
CA PRO A 82 6.45 10.94 -11.52
C PRO A 82 7.71 11.63 -10.97
N SER A 83 8.68 11.89 -11.83
CA SER A 83 9.83 12.73 -11.45
C SER A 83 9.69 14.08 -12.11
N CYS A 84 10.35 15.06 -11.52
CA CYS A 84 10.39 16.34 -12.18
C CYS A 84 11.28 16.25 -13.42
N SER A 85 10.79 16.77 -14.55
CA SER A 85 11.56 16.96 -15.78
C SER A 85 12.56 18.12 -15.69
N CYS A 86 12.65 18.76 -14.54
CA CYS A 86 13.53 19.87 -14.30
C CYS A 86 14.94 19.38 -13.93
N ASN A 87 15.90 19.57 -14.84
CA ASN A 87 17.31 19.25 -14.58
C ASN A 87 17.81 20.02 -13.34
N GLY A 88 18.29 19.29 -12.33
CA GLY A 88 18.90 19.87 -11.13
C GLY A 88 17.93 20.49 -10.11
N CYS A 89 16.62 20.20 -10.17
CA CYS A 89 15.68 20.80 -9.24
C CYS A 89 15.77 20.27 -7.81
N ARG A 90 15.76 21.21 -6.86
CA ARG A 90 15.65 20.97 -5.42
C ARG A 90 14.23 21.16 -4.89
N CYS A 91 13.23 20.99 -5.75
CA CYS A 91 11.82 21.18 -5.41
C CYS A 91 11.28 20.17 -4.40
N GLY A 92 12.02 19.09 -4.09
CA GLY A 92 11.66 18.12 -3.04
C GLY A 92 10.38 17.31 -3.33
N ILE A 93 9.78 17.44 -4.53
CA ILE A 93 8.50 16.82 -4.88
C ILE A 93 8.58 15.30 -4.77
N THR A 94 9.66 14.69 -5.29
CA THR A 94 9.87 13.24 -5.18
C THR A 94 9.93 12.78 -3.73
N VAL A 95 10.56 13.56 -2.85
CA VAL A 95 10.62 13.27 -1.40
C VAL A 95 9.23 13.36 -0.77
N ALA A 96 8.46 14.40 -1.11
CA ALA A 96 7.08 14.56 -0.64
C ALA A 96 6.17 13.41 -1.12
N LEU A 97 6.31 12.97 -2.38
CA LEU A 97 5.56 11.85 -2.93
C LEU A 97 5.92 10.52 -2.27
N LEU A 98 7.21 10.27 -2.02
CA LEU A 98 7.67 9.08 -1.29
C LEU A 98 7.12 9.06 0.13
N LYS A 99 7.16 10.20 0.83
CA LYS A 99 6.58 10.33 2.17
C LYS A 99 5.08 10.04 2.14
N ARG A 100 4.34 10.65 1.21
CA ARG A 100 2.90 10.41 1.05
C ARG A 100 2.58 8.94 0.76
N ARG A 101 3.39 8.27 -0.07
CA ARG A 101 3.24 6.83 -0.36
C ARG A 101 3.47 6.01 0.90
N ALA A 102 4.54 6.28 1.66
CA ALA A 102 4.80 5.60 2.93
C ALA A 102 3.66 5.79 3.94
N ASP A 103 3.16 7.02 4.09
CA ASP A 103 2.03 7.31 4.99
C ASP A 103 0.76 6.57 4.56
N ASN A 104 0.50 6.45 3.25
CA ASN A 104 -0.64 5.70 2.73
C ASN A 104 -0.51 4.20 3.00
N GLN A 105 0.67 3.61 2.82
CA GLN A 105 0.91 2.20 3.14
C GLN A 105 0.61 1.90 4.62
N VAL A 106 1.03 2.79 5.52
CA VAL A 106 0.73 2.65 6.96
C VAL A 106 -0.78 2.71 7.20
N ARG A 107 -1.49 3.66 6.59
CA ARG A 107 -2.96 3.78 6.74
C ARG A 107 -3.68 2.55 6.19
N GLU A 108 -3.31 2.08 5.01
CA GLU A 108 -3.90 0.89 4.38
C GLU A 108 -3.70 -0.36 5.24
N PHE A 109 -2.49 -0.55 5.76
CA PHE A 109 -2.18 -1.63 6.69
C PHE A 109 -3.05 -1.56 7.96
N LEU A 110 -3.13 -0.39 8.59
CA LEU A 110 -3.94 -0.19 9.79
C LEU A 110 -5.44 -0.37 9.54
N MET A 111 -5.94 0.04 8.38
CA MET A 111 -7.35 -0.10 8.03
C MET A 111 -7.73 -1.55 7.71
N GLY A 112 -6.84 -2.33 7.10
CA GLY A 112 -7.10 -3.73 6.79
C GLY A 112 -7.06 -4.69 7.99
N LEU A 113 -6.51 -4.26 9.14
CA LEU A 113 -6.57 -4.98 10.42
C LEU A 113 -7.96 -4.91 11.10
N GLY A 114 -8.90 -4.11 10.57
CA GLY A 114 -10.15 -3.75 11.24
C GLY A 114 -11.25 -4.82 11.33
N LEU A 115 -11.02 -6.05 10.84
CA LEU A 115 -11.99 -7.14 10.96
C LEU A 115 -11.97 -7.82 12.34
N GLU A 116 -10.83 -7.78 13.04
CA GLU A 116 -10.69 -8.39 14.35
C GLU A 116 -10.77 -7.31 15.44
N PRO A 117 -11.68 -7.43 16.43
CA PRO A 117 -11.87 -6.42 17.47
C PRO A 117 -10.64 -6.24 18.36
N TYR A 118 -9.76 -7.25 18.43
CA TYR A 118 -8.57 -7.27 19.27
C TYR A 118 -7.56 -6.16 18.93
N TYR A 119 -7.38 -5.82 17.64
CA TYR A 119 -6.41 -4.80 17.23
C TYR A 119 -6.98 -3.38 17.23
N ALA A 120 -8.26 -3.21 17.58
CA ALA A 120 -8.95 -1.92 17.50
C ALA A 120 -8.29 -0.85 18.39
N ALA A 121 -7.84 -1.20 19.59
CA ALA A 121 -7.20 -0.28 20.51
C ALA A 121 -5.84 0.21 19.99
N VAL A 122 -4.97 -0.70 19.53
CA VAL A 122 -3.66 -0.38 18.96
C VAL A 122 -3.83 0.46 17.69
N ARG A 123 -4.77 0.09 16.83
CA ARG A 123 -5.10 0.85 15.63
C ARG A 123 -5.51 2.29 15.94
N SER A 124 -6.42 2.50 16.89
CA SER A 124 -6.87 3.84 17.29
C SER A 124 -5.72 4.66 17.90
N ASN A 125 -4.85 4.03 18.71
CA ASN A 125 -3.67 4.71 19.26
C ASN A 125 -2.69 5.14 18.17
N LEU A 126 -2.46 4.32 17.15
CA LEU A 126 -1.53 4.62 16.06
C LEU A 126 -2.10 5.64 15.08
N LEU A 127 -3.40 5.58 14.76
CA LEU A 127 -4.07 6.54 13.88
C LEU A 127 -4.31 7.90 14.55
N GLY A 128 -4.44 7.93 15.88
CA GLY A 128 -4.64 9.16 16.64
C GLY A 128 -3.40 10.02 16.85
N ARG A 129 -2.22 9.59 16.36
CA ARG A 129 -0.98 10.38 16.43
C ARG A 129 -0.91 11.37 15.28
N ASP A 130 -0.43 12.59 15.55
CA ASP A 130 -0.27 13.65 14.54
C ASP A 130 0.71 13.27 13.42
N THR A 131 1.74 12.50 13.75
CA THR A 131 2.70 11.95 12.78
C THR A 131 2.54 10.44 12.71
N LEU A 132 2.28 9.91 11.51
CA LEU A 132 2.27 8.46 11.32
C LEU A 132 3.70 7.91 11.47
N PRO A 133 3.89 6.89 12.33
CA PRO A 133 5.19 6.23 12.46
C PRO A 133 5.54 5.44 11.19
N SER A 134 6.81 5.06 11.05
CA SER A 134 7.27 4.24 9.93
C SER A 134 6.57 2.88 9.91
N LEU A 135 6.38 2.33 8.71
CA LEU A 135 5.74 1.02 8.50
C LEU A 135 6.40 -0.10 9.33
N ASN A 136 7.73 -0.08 9.43
CA ASN A 136 8.49 -1.06 10.21
C ASN A 136 8.17 -0.98 11.71
N LEU A 137 8.04 0.23 12.26
CA LEU A 137 7.70 0.43 13.68
C LEU A 137 6.28 -0.07 13.97
N VAL A 138 5.34 0.21 13.06
CA VAL A 138 3.95 -0.28 13.16
C VAL A 138 3.93 -1.81 13.12
N TYR A 139 4.67 -2.41 12.19
CA TYR A 139 4.79 -3.86 12.07
C TYR A 139 5.37 -4.50 13.34
N SER A 140 6.49 -3.99 13.86
CA SER A 140 7.09 -4.51 15.10
C SER A 140 6.16 -4.38 16.30
N ARG A 141 5.40 -3.27 16.37
CA ARG A 141 4.47 -3.05 17.48
C ARG A 141 3.30 -4.04 17.44
N LEU A 142 2.82 -4.36 16.25
CA LEU A 142 1.72 -5.29 16.06
C LEU A 142 2.14 -6.74 16.34
N ILE A 143 3.35 -7.15 15.93
CA ILE A 143 3.89 -8.46 16.31
C ILE A 143 4.01 -8.60 17.83
N GLN A 144 4.54 -7.58 18.51
CA GLN A 144 4.62 -7.61 19.98
C GLN A 144 3.23 -7.79 20.62
N GLU A 145 2.21 -7.13 20.09
CA GLU A 145 0.83 -7.29 20.58
C GLU A 145 0.27 -8.69 20.31
N GLU A 146 0.59 -9.29 19.16
CA GLU A 146 0.23 -10.67 18.80
C GLU A 146 0.88 -11.68 19.76
N GLU A 147 2.15 -11.50 20.10
CA GLU A 147 2.88 -12.35 21.06
C GLU A 147 2.36 -12.20 22.48
N VAL A 148 2.12 -10.97 22.95
CA VAL A 148 1.52 -10.70 24.27
C VAL A 148 0.15 -11.35 24.37
N ARG A 149 -0.66 -11.29 23.30
CA ARG A 149 -1.95 -11.97 23.25
C ARG A 149 -1.80 -13.48 23.27
N ALA A 150 -0.89 -14.05 22.51
CA ALA A 150 -0.64 -15.50 22.55
C ALA A 150 -0.29 -15.95 23.98
N ALA A 151 0.50 -15.16 24.71
CA ALA A 151 0.85 -15.43 26.10
C ALA A 151 -0.33 -15.26 27.09
N THR A 152 -1.27 -14.32 26.86
CA THR A 152 -2.44 -14.15 27.73
C THR A 152 -3.52 -15.22 27.51
N VAL A 153 -3.71 -15.67 26.26
CA VAL A 153 -4.62 -16.79 25.94
C VAL A 153 -4.17 -18.09 26.63
N VAL A 154 -2.85 -18.36 26.63
CA VAL A 154 -2.29 -19.53 27.34
C VAL A 154 -2.51 -19.46 28.86
N LYS A 155 -2.54 -18.25 29.45
CA LYS A 155 -2.80 -18.09 30.89
C LYS A 155 -4.27 -18.28 31.28
N THR A 156 -5.22 -17.98 30.40
CA THR A 156 -6.65 -18.14 30.70
C THR A 156 -7.10 -19.60 30.81
N GLU A 157 -6.37 -20.56 30.23
CA GLU A 157 -6.63 -21.98 30.42
C GLU A 157 -6.12 -22.51 31.77
N ALA A 158 -5.13 -21.84 32.37
CA ALA A 158 -4.49 -22.26 33.63
C ALA A 158 -5.10 -21.61 34.89
N THR A 159 -5.96 -20.60 34.75
CA THR A 159 -6.61 -19.97 35.90
C THR A 159 -8.07 -19.68 35.58
N ALA A 160 -8.96 -20.56 36.02
CA ALA A 160 -10.34 -20.19 36.29
C ALA A 160 -10.35 -19.00 37.27
N PRO A 161 -10.93 -17.85 36.93
CA PRO A 161 -11.01 -16.74 37.87
C PRO A 161 -12.07 -17.07 38.94
N MET A 162 -11.60 -17.34 40.16
CA MET A 162 -12.43 -17.31 41.36
C MET A 162 -13.10 -15.94 41.44
N THR A 163 -14.43 -15.98 41.46
CA THR A 163 -15.34 -14.86 41.58
C THR A 163 -15.15 -14.16 42.93
N PHE A 164 -14.93 -12.84 42.90
CA PHE A 164 -15.15 -11.99 44.07
C PHE A 164 -16.18 -10.93 43.69
N ALA A 165 -17.43 -11.15 44.14
CA ALA A 165 -18.53 -10.23 43.92
C ALA A 165 -18.51 -9.15 45.01
N VAL A 166 -18.18 -7.91 44.65
CA VAL A 166 -18.47 -6.73 45.47
C VAL A 166 -19.68 -6.03 44.86
N ARG A 167 -20.81 -6.06 45.56
CA ARG A 167 -22.03 -5.31 45.23
C ARG A 167 -21.81 -3.83 45.60
N GLY A 168 -21.72 -2.96 44.59
CA GLY A 168 -21.85 -1.50 44.74
C GLY A 168 -23.21 -1.02 44.22
N PRO A 169 -23.85 -0.04 44.88
CA PRO A 169 -25.21 0.39 44.52
C PRO A 169 -25.24 1.24 43.24
N VAL A 170 -26.35 1.07 42.51
CA VAL A 170 -26.69 1.71 41.24
C VAL A 170 -27.06 3.17 41.47
N SER A 171 -26.56 4.09 40.63
CA SER A 171 -27.14 5.42 40.46
C SER A 171 -27.24 5.78 38.99
N ASN A 172 -28.48 6.02 38.56
CA ASN A 172 -28.89 6.53 37.26
C ASN A 172 -28.57 8.03 37.15
N THR A 173 -28.00 8.47 36.02
CA THR A 173 -28.26 9.82 35.48
C THR A 173 -28.22 9.81 33.95
N ALA A 174 -29.24 10.40 33.36
CA ALA A 174 -29.51 10.47 31.94
C ALA A 174 -28.79 11.62 31.24
N GLY A 175 -28.49 11.40 29.95
CA GLY A 175 -28.73 12.35 28.85
C GLY A 175 -27.75 13.51 28.64
N ARG A 176 -27.14 13.57 27.44
CA ARG A 176 -27.45 14.56 26.37
C ARG A 176 -26.41 14.47 25.25
N GLY A 177 -26.89 14.54 24.00
CA GLY A 177 -26.07 14.54 22.79
C GLY A 177 -25.72 15.95 22.28
N ALA A 178 -24.80 15.98 21.31
CA ALA A 178 -24.60 16.94 20.21
C ALA A 178 -23.34 16.42 19.46
N GLY A 179 -23.30 16.21 18.15
CA GLY A 179 -23.59 17.15 17.07
C GLY A 179 -22.25 17.67 16.52
N GLY A 180 -21.86 17.31 15.29
CA GLY A 180 -20.64 17.83 14.67
C GLY A 180 -20.23 17.15 13.37
N ALA A 181 -20.86 17.55 12.26
CA ALA A 181 -20.45 17.21 10.91
C ALA A 181 -19.22 18.04 10.49
N GLY A 182 -18.17 17.38 9.99
CA GLY A 182 -17.00 18.01 9.40
C GLY A 182 -16.78 17.53 7.97
N ARG A 183 -17.28 18.28 6.99
CA ARG A 183 -16.98 18.08 5.56
C ARG A 183 -15.60 18.68 5.26
N GLY A 184 -14.59 17.84 5.06
CA GLY A 184 -13.28 18.24 4.56
C GLY A 184 -13.17 18.01 3.06
N GLY A 185 -13.42 19.04 2.26
CA GLY A 185 -13.25 19.01 0.80
C GLY A 185 -11.78 18.82 0.39
N ARG A 186 -11.54 17.90 -0.55
CA ARG A 186 -10.27 17.78 -1.28
C ARG A 186 -10.15 18.96 -2.25
N SER A 187 -9.22 19.87 -2.00
CA SER A 187 -8.70 20.76 -3.04
C SER A 187 -7.54 20.06 -3.78
N PRO A 188 -7.44 20.17 -5.12
CA PRO A 188 -6.31 19.65 -5.87
C PRO A 188 -5.08 20.54 -5.65
N LEU A 189 -3.96 19.93 -5.29
CA LEU A 189 -2.67 20.62 -5.15
C LEU A 189 -2.09 20.91 -6.55
N LEU A 190 -2.03 22.19 -6.92
CA LEU A 190 -1.34 22.69 -8.11
C LEU A 190 0.04 23.23 -7.72
N CYS A 191 1.03 22.98 -8.58
CA CYS A 191 2.40 23.47 -8.42
C CYS A 191 2.45 24.99 -8.70
N THR A 192 2.89 25.77 -7.72
CA THR A 192 2.92 27.24 -7.76
C THR A 192 4.08 27.85 -8.57
N HIS A 193 4.92 27.06 -9.25
CA HIS A 193 6.12 27.62 -9.87
C HIS A 193 6.30 27.41 -11.38
N THR A 194 5.46 26.64 -12.08
CA THR A 194 5.45 26.61 -13.55
C THR A 194 4.21 25.91 -14.07
N SER A 195 3.51 26.51 -15.03
CA SER A 195 2.42 25.89 -15.81
C SER A 195 2.90 24.78 -16.77
N ARG A 196 3.70 23.81 -16.30
CA ARG A 196 4.16 22.66 -17.10
C ARG A 196 3.84 21.32 -16.42
N LYS A 197 3.43 20.36 -17.25
CA LYS A 197 2.91 19.04 -16.88
C LYS A 197 4.00 18.14 -16.28
N MET A 198 3.59 17.32 -15.32
CA MET A 198 4.39 16.22 -14.75
C MET A 198 4.80 15.23 -15.85
N VAL A 199 6.01 14.69 -15.78
CA VAL A 199 6.49 13.64 -16.67
C VAL A 199 6.82 12.42 -15.82
N TYR A 200 6.20 11.27 -16.09
CA TYR A 200 6.63 10.01 -15.48
C TYR A 200 8.10 9.78 -15.86
N SER A 201 8.99 9.64 -14.88
CA SER A 201 10.39 9.33 -15.20
C SER A 201 10.69 7.90 -14.82
N ASP A 202 10.91 7.12 -15.86
CA ASP A 202 11.19 5.70 -15.85
C ASP A 202 12.64 5.44 -15.44
N THR A 203 12.87 5.41 -14.14
CA THR A 203 14.04 4.74 -13.57
C THR A 203 13.59 3.82 -12.46
N LYS A 204 13.06 2.66 -12.85
CA LYS A 204 13.32 1.38 -12.20
C LYS A 204 12.89 0.24 -13.12
N LEU A 205 13.82 -0.68 -13.32
CA LEU A 205 13.61 -2.00 -13.92
C LEU A 205 12.51 -2.68 -13.13
N VAL A 206 11.38 -2.91 -13.79
CA VAL A 206 10.28 -3.64 -13.22
C VAL A 206 9.84 -4.67 -14.24
N SER A 207 10.11 -5.92 -13.87
CA SER A 207 9.29 -7.10 -14.07
C SER A 207 8.57 -7.21 -15.42
N LEU A 208 9.32 -7.72 -16.41
CA LEU A 208 8.79 -8.71 -17.36
C LEU A 208 8.27 -9.92 -16.55
N LYS A 209 7.06 -9.80 -16.00
CA LYS A 209 6.27 -10.89 -15.39
C LYS A 209 4.83 -10.86 -15.89
N VAL A 210 4.66 -10.53 -17.17
CA VAL A 210 3.43 -10.83 -17.90
C VAL A 210 3.88 -11.61 -19.12
N LEU A 211 3.33 -12.82 -19.28
CA LEU A 211 3.60 -13.81 -20.34
C LEU A 211 4.66 -14.88 -20.04
N VAL A 212 4.64 -15.48 -18.85
CA VAL A 212 5.10 -16.88 -18.72
C VAL A 212 4.17 -17.62 -17.76
N THR A 213 3.27 -18.43 -18.32
CA THR A 213 2.77 -19.68 -17.72
C THR A 213 2.74 -20.72 -18.85
N PRO A 214 2.99 -22.00 -18.52
CA PRO A 214 3.80 -22.95 -19.29
C PRO A 214 3.27 -23.30 -20.68
#